data_AF-A0A354TR78-F1
#
_entry.id   AF-A0A354TR78-F1
#
_cell.length_a   1.000
_cell.length_b   1.000
_cell.length_c   1.000
_cell.angle_alpha   90.00
_cell.angle_beta   90.00
_cell.angle_gamma   90.00
#
_symmetry.space_group_name_H-M   'P 1'
#
loop_
_entity.id
_entity.type
_entity.pdbx_description
1 polymer ?
#
loop_
_entity_poly.entity_id
_entity_poly.type
_entity_poly.pdbx_seq_one_letter_code
_entity_poly.pdbx_strand_id
1 'polypeptide(L)' 'MKIRLGMVGGGIGAFIGDVHRMAARLDDRYELVAGAFSSDPARTKESAAEFGVAEDRAYKDFTTMVREERARADGI' A
#
# COMPACT_ATOMS: atom_id res chain seq x y z
N MET A 1 -3.44 -0.76 18.92
CA MET A 1 -2.73 -1.49 17.86
C MET A 1 -3.56 -1.34 16.59
N LYS A 2 -2.96 -0.84 15.49
CA LYS A 2 -3.67 -0.64 14.22
C LYS A 2 -3.57 -1.90 13.36
N ILE A 3 -4.56 -2.11 12.49
CA ILE A 3 -4.55 -3.18 11.49
C ILE A 3 -3.61 -2.77 10.37
N ARG A 4 -2.64 -3.64 10.04
CA ARG A 4 -1.70 -3.42 8.93
C ARG A 4 -2.48 -3.62 7.61
N LEU A 5 -2.49 -2.59 6.79
CA LEU A 5 -3.24 -2.54 5.54
C LEU A 5 -2.28 -2.59 4.36
N GLY A 6 -2.58 -3.47 3.41
CA GLY A 6 -2.03 -3.45 2.06
C GLY A 6 -3.05 -2.93 1.06
N MET A 7 -2.58 -2.24 0.01
CA MET A 7 -3.46 -1.75 -1.06
C MET A 7 -2.98 -2.19 -2.45
N VAL A 8 -3.91 -2.59 -3.31
CA VAL A 8 -3.66 -2.96 -4.71
C VAL A 8 -4.42 -1.97 -5.61
N GLY A 9 -3.70 -1.31 -6.50
CA GLY A 9 -4.21 -0.18 -7.27
C GLY A 9 -4.34 1.11 -6.46
N GLY A 10 -4.97 2.12 -7.04
CA GLY A 10 -5.27 3.38 -6.35
C GLY A 10 -4.05 4.28 -6.10
N GLY A 11 -2.98 4.16 -6.87
CA GLY A 11 -1.79 5.03 -6.79
C GLY A 11 -2.07 6.52 -7.05
N ILE A 12 -1.00 7.31 -7.17
CA ILE A 12 -1.07 8.76 -7.40
C ILE A 12 -1.98 9.11 -8.59
N GLY A 13 -2.87 10.08 -8.36
CA GLY A 13 -3.84 10.58 -9.34
C GLY A 13 -5.14 9.77 -9.41
N ALA A 14 -5.29 8.68 -8.65
CA ALA A 14 -6.52 7.89 -8.63
C ALA A 14 -7.46 8.35 -7.51
N PHE A 15 -8.57 8.99 -7.89
CA PHE A 15 -9.60 9.48 -6.95
C PHE A 15 -10.09 8.40 -5.97
N ILE A 16 -10.37 7.18 -6.46
CA ILE A 16 -10.82 6.08 -5.60
C ILE A 16 -9.73 5.67 -4.61
N GLY A 17 -8.45 5.70 -5.01
CA GLY A 17 -7.34 5.42 -4.10
C GLY A 17 -7.28 6.40 -2.93
N ASP A 18 -7.49 7.69 -3.20
CA ASP A 18 -7.55 8.73 -2.16
C ASP A 18 -8.70 8.50 -1.20
N VAL A 19 -9.91 8.22 -1.70
CA VAL A 19 -11.09 7.95 -0.87
C VAL A 19 -10.85 6.76 0.07
N HIS A 20 -10.26 5.66 -0.43
CA HIS A 20 -9.94 4.50 0.40
C HIS A 20 -8.89 4.81 1.48
N ARG A 21 -7.83 5.57 1.14
CA ARG A 21 -6.82 6.00 2.13
C ARG A 21 -7.40 6.94 3.19
N MET A 22 -8.28 7.86 2.79
CA MET A 22 -8.99 8.75 3.71
C MET A 22 -9.87 7.95 4.67
N ALA A 23 -10.68 7.02 4.14
CA ALA A 23 -11.56 6.17 4.94
C ALA A 23 -10.76 5.29 5.93
N ALA A 24 -9.65 4.69 5.49
CA ALA A 24 -8.79 3.87 6.35
C ALA A 24 -8.19 4.67 7.54
N ARG A 25 -7.94 5.97 7.35
CA ARG A 25 -7.39 6.86 8.38
C ARG A 25 -8.44 7.44 9.33
N LEU A 26 -9.72 7.50 8.91
CA LEU A 26 -10.77 8.25 9.60
C LEU A 26 -10.96 7.83 11.07
N ASP A 27 -10.99 6.53 11.33
CA ASP A 27 -11.21 5.98 12.68
C ASP A 27 -9.90 5.57 13.39
N ASP A 28 -8.75 5.91 12.80
CA ASP A 28 -7.41 5.54 13.28
C ASP A 28 -7.21 4.02 13.52
N ARG A 29 -7.94 3.18 12.77
CA ARG A 29 -7.92 1.72 12.93
C ARG A 29 -6.89 1.02 12.05
N TYR A 30 -6.41 1.67 10.99
CA TYR A 30 -5.54 1.07 9.99
C TYR A 30 -4.24 1.86 9.82
N GLU A 31 -3.20 1.14 9.42
CA GLU A 31 -1.92 1.71 8.99
C GLU A 31 -1.61 1.15 7.61
N LEU A 32 -1.52 2.02 6.60
CA LEU A 32 -1.11 1.60 5.26
C LEU A 32 0.40 1.36 5.26
N VAL A 33 0.81 0.11 5.11
CA VAL A 33 2.21 -0.29 5.29
C VAL A 33 2.84 -0.96 4.06
N ALA A 34 2.04 -1.35 3.08
CA ALA A 34 2.49 -1.99 1.85
C ALA A 34 1.56 -1.69 0.68
N GLY A 35 2.05 -1.77 -0.56
CA GLY A 35 1.17 -1.65 -1.72
C GLY A 35 1.77 -2.00 -3.07
N ALA A 36 0.88 -2.41 -3.97
CA ALA A 36 1.11 -2.53 -5.41
C ALA A 36 0.20 -1.53 -6.12
N PHE A 37 0.64 -0.27 -6.17
CA PHE A 37 -0.23 0.88 -6.47
C PHE A 37 -0.53 1.08 -7.96
N SER A 38 0.36 0.59 -8.83
CA SER A 38 0.29 0.66 -10.27
C SER A 38 0.94 -0.58 -10.90
N SER A 39 0.55 -0.91 -12.13
CA SER A 39 1.28 -1.87 -12.96
C SER A 39 2.64 -1.34 -13.45
N ASP A 40 2.86 -0.02 -13.38
CA ASP A 40 4.15 0.62 -13.60
C ASP A 40 4.94 0.66 -12.28
N PRO A 41 6.10 -0.05 -12.18
CA PRO A 41 6.90 -0.07 -10.96
C PRO A 41 7.41 1.31 -10.54
N ALA A 42 7.69 2.22 -11.48
CA ALA A 42 8.15 3.57 -11.17
C ALA A 42 7.03 4.36 -10.47
N ARG A 43 5.81 4.30 -11.01
CA ARG A 43 4.63 4.94 -10.40
C ARG A 43 4.27 4.32 -9.05
N THR A 44 4.50 3.01 -8.86
CA THR A 44 4.34 2.37 -7.56
C THR A 44 5.32 2.94 -6.53
N LYS A 45 6.60 3.10 -6.87
CA LYS A 45 7.60 3.70 -5.96
C LYS A 45 7.29 5.15 -5.63
N GLU A 46 6.89 5.94 -6.63
CA GLU A 46 6.45 7.33 -6.43
C GLU A 46 5.25 7.40 -5.48
N SER A 47 4.24 6.54 -5.71
CA SER A 47 3.07 6.43 -4.84
C SER A 47 3.42 6.02 -3.41
N ALA A 48 4.35 5.06 -3.24
CA ALA A 48 4.80 4.64 -1.92
C ALA A 48 5.45 5.79 -1.15
N ALA A 49 6.33 6.56 -1.81
CA ALA A 49 6.99 7.71 -1.21
C ALA A 49 5.96 8.78 -0.76
N GLU A 50 4.96 9.09 -1.59
CA GLU A 50 3.92 10.06 -1.25
C GLU A 50 3.01 9.57 -0.11
N PHE A 51 2.73 8.27 -0.04
CA PHE A 51 1.81 7.71 0.96
C PHE A 51 2.49 7.34 2.28
N GLY A 52 3.82 7.48 2.38
CA GLY A 52 4.60 7.12 3.56
C GLY A 52 4.80 5.61 3.72
N VAL A 53 4.77 4.86 2.61
CA VAL A 53 5.03 3.42 2.58
C VAL A 53 6.51 3.18 2.29
N ALA A 54 7.13 2.27 3.05
CA ALA A 54 8.54 1.94 2.89
C ALA A 54 8.85 1.40 1.49
N GLU A 55 10.01 1.76 0.92
CA GLU A 55 10.37 1.39 -0.45
C GLU A 55 10.44 -0.13 -0.65
N ASP A 56 10.86 -0.88 0.37
CA ASP A 56 10.92 -2.35 0.38
C ASP A 56 9.54 -3.02 0.54
N ARG A 57 8.47 -2.22 0.55
CA ARG A 57 7.06 -2.65 0.58
C ARG A 57 6.24 -2.02 -0.55
N ALA A 58 6.93 -1.42 -1.52
CA ALA A 58 6.39 -0.94 -2.77
C ALA A 58 6.56 -2.02 -3.85
N TYR A 59 5.50 -2.79 -4.10
CA TYR A 59 5.56 -4.01 -4.90
C TYR A 59 5.17 -3.79 -6.35
N LYS A 60 5.94 -4.38 -7.28
CA LYS A 60 5.63 -4.32 -8.73
C LYS A 60 4.27 -4.91 -9.11
N ASP A 61 3.77 -5.88 -8.33
CA ASP A 61 2.49 -6.55 -8.55
C ASP A 61 1.95 -7.14 -7.24
N PHE A 62 0.65 -7.41 -7.21
CA PHE A 62 -0.03 -7.91 -6.02
C PHE A 62 0.35 -9.36 -5.65
N THR A 63 0.77 -10.17 -6.62
CA THR A 63 1.15 -11.56 -6.36
C THR A 63 2.46 -11.62 -5.58
N THR A 64 3.43 -10.80 -5.97
CA THR A 64 4.71 -10.60 -5.27
C THR A 64 4.45 -10.05 -3.87
N MET A 65 3.59 -9.04 -3.76
CA MET A 65 3.17 -8.45 -2.48
C MET A 65 2.63 -9.51 -1.52
N VAL A 66 1.61 -10.28 -1.90
CA VAL A 66 1.00 -11.31 -1.03
C VAL A 66 2.03 -12.37 -0.62
N ARG A 67 2.89 -12.80 -1.55
CA ARG A 67 3.91 -13.82 -1.27
C ARG A 67 4.93 -13.35 -0.24
N GLU A 68 5.43 -12.12 -0.38
CA GLU A 68 6.48 -11.59 0.48
C GLU A 68 5.94 -11.11 1.83
N GLU A 69 4.78 -10.49 1.84
CA GLU A 69 4.11 -10.07 3.07
C GLU A 69 3.70 -11.26 3.93
N ARG A 70 3.22 -12.37 3.34
CA ARG A 70 2.94 -13.62 4.07
C ARG A 70 4.16 -14.16 4.83
N ALA A 71 5.37 -13.90 4.33
CA ALA A 71 6.61 -14.38 4.93
C ALA A 71 7.17 -13.44 6.01
N ARG A 72 6.67 -12.21 6.11
CA ARG A 72 7.11 -11.24 7.11
C ARG A 72 6.47 -11.56 8.47
N ALA A 73 7.26 -11.47 9.54
CA ALA A 73 6.74 -11.54 10.91
C ALA A 73 5.75 -10.39 11.20
N ASP A 74 5.94 -9.29 10.47
CA ASP A 74 5.09 -8.13 10.45
C ASP A 74 4.39 -8.00 9.07
N GLY A 75 3.84 -9.09 8.55
CA GLY A 75 3.07 -9.07 7.29
C GLY A 75 1.80 -8.20 7.35
N ILE A 76 1.19 -7.96 6.20
CA ILE A 76 -0.24 -7.62 6.08
C ILE A 76 -1.12 -8.86 6.01
#